data_AF-A0A357LIR8-F1
#
_entry.id   AF-A0A357LIR8-F1
#
_cell.length_a   1.000
_cell.length_b   1.000
_cell.length_c   1.000
_cell.angle_alpha   90.00
_cell.angle_beta   90.00
_cell.angle_gamma   90.00
#
_symmetry.space_group_name_H-M   'P 1'
#
loop_
_entity.id
_entity.type
_entity.pdbx_description
1 polymer ?
#
loop_
_entity_poly.entity_id
_entity_poly.type
_entity_poly.pdbx_seq_one_letter_code
_entity_poly.pdbx_strand_id
1 'polypeptide(L)'
;MAKASSKGPDSFGKGNLHAIAAAESVNSAVVGANLIPLLLLGIPSSVGAALANSAFMIRGVQLGPLLFSDQGRLIYGLFGAMVMTNVINLLIGQIGLRVWIKVVSAPESMIYASALLL
;
A
#
# COMPACT_ATOMS: atom_id res chain seq x y z
N MET A 1 6.75 -17.34 1.88
CA MET A 1 6.98 -18.02 0.59
C MET A 1 8.28 -17.57 -0.10
N ALA A 2 8.64 -16.28 -0.09
CA ALA A 2 9.88 -15.78 -0.70
C ALA A 2 11.19 -16.49 -0.24
N LYS A 3 11.33 -16.79 1.07
CA LYS A 3 12.49 -17.54 1.59
C LYS A 3 12.54 -18.99 1.08
N ALA A 4 11.39 -19.65 0.99
CA ALA A 4 11.30 -21.05 0.54
C ALA A 4 11.54 -21.22 -0.97
N SER A 5 11.28 -20.17 -1.76
CA SER A 5 11.51 -20.16 -3.22
C SER A 5 12.86 -19.56 -3.63
N SER A 6 13.68 -19.11 -2.67
CA SER A 6 14.96 -18.48 -2.93
C SER A 6 16.08 -19.50 -3.12
N LYS A 7 16.99 -19.22 -4.06
CA LYS A 7 18.24 -19.98 -4.24
C LYS A 7 19.27 -19.73 -3.12
N GLY A 8 19.03 -18.76 -2.23
CA GLY A 8 19.90 -18.39 -1.11
C GLY A 8 19.12 -17.98 0.15
N PRO A 9 18.39 -18.93 0.80
CA PRO A 9 17.52 -18.64 1.93
C PRO A 9 18.24 -18.09 3.18
N ASP A 10 19.54 -18.37 3.34
CA ASP A 10 20.36 -17.95 4.51
C ASP A 10 20.74 -16.47 4.51
N SER A 11 20.54 -15.78 3.38
CA SER A 11 20.80 -14.34 3.24
C SER A 11 19.59 -13.46 3.62
N PHE A 12 18.41 -14.05 3.85
CA PHE A 12 17.21 -13.34 4.30
C PHE A 12 17.46 -12.78 5.71
N GLY A 13 17.18 -11.48 5.91
CA GLY A 13 17.47 -10.78 7.17
C GLY A 13 18.88 -10.17 7.28
N LYS A 14 19.78 -10.43 6.32
CA LYS A 14 21.13 -9.84 6.24
C LYS A 14 21.27 -8.77 5.16
N GLY A 15 20.16 -8.11 4.79
CA GLY A 15 20.14 -7.11 3.71
C GLY A 15 19.98 -7.68 2.30
N ASN A 16 19.49 -8.92 2.14
CA ASN A 16 19.19 -9.46 0.82
C ASN A 16 18.12 -8.63 0.10
N LEU A 17 18.42 -8.17 -1.11
CA LEU A 17 17.54 -7.32 -1.92
C LEU A 17 16.19 -7.97 -2.23
N HIS A 18 16.15 -9.28 -2.51
CA HIS A 18 14.90 -10.02 -2.73
C HIS A 18 14.08 -10.17 -1.45
N ALA A 19 14.71 -10.26 -0.28
CA ALA A 19 13.99 -10.28 0.99
C ALA A 19 13.32 -8.93 1.27
N ILE A 20 14.03 -7.82 1.00
CA ILE A 20 13.50 -6.45 1.13
C ILE A 20 12.37 -6.22 0.12
N ALA A 21 12.60 -6.53 -1.16
CA ALA A 21 11.58 -6.39 -2.20
C ALA A 21 10.32 -7.21 -1.88
N ALA A 22 10.47 -8.43 -1.34
CA ALA A 22 9.35 -9.24 -0.91
C ALA A 22 8.58 -8.61 0.26
N ALA A 23 9.27 -8.06 1.27
CA ALA A 23 8.63 -7.38 2.40
C ALA A 23 7.87 -6.12 1.95
N GLU A 24 8.49 -5.28 1.12
CA GLU A 24 7.87 -4.07 0.57
C GLU A 24 6.67 -4.39 -0.34
N SER A 25 6.75 -5.48 -1.10
CA SER A 25 5.65 -5.96 -1.93
C SER A 25 4.45 -6.39 -1.08
N VAL A 26 4.69 -7.10 0.03
CA VAL A 26 3.63 -7.50 0.96
C VAL A 26 2.98 -6.28 1.60
N ASN A 27 3.78 -5.30 2.05
CA ASN A 27 3.25 -4.07 2.63
C ASN A 27 2.32 -3.33 1.65
N SER A 28 2.71 -3.24 0.38
CA SER A 28 1.87 -2.61 -0.65
C SER A 28 0.60 -3.40 -0.96
N ALA A 29 0.65 -4.74 -0.87
CA ALA A 29 -0.50 -5.61 -1.15
C ALA A 29 -1.58 -5.59 -0.05
N VAL A 30 -1.21 -5.27 1.20
CA VAL A 30 -2.11 -5.26 2.37
C VAL A 30 -3.31 -4.34 2.18
N VAL A 31 -3.13 -3.19 1.50
CA VAL A 31 -4.19 -2.21 1.32
C VAL A 31 -5.37 -2.80 0.54
N GLY A 32 -5.11 -3.54 -0.53
CA GLY A 32 -6.15 -4.22 -1.30
C GLY A 32 -6.80 -5.37 -0.53
N ALA A 33 -6.00 -6.14 0.22
CA ALA A 33 -6.52 -7.24 1.04
C ALA A 33 -7.47 -6.75 2.14
N ASN A 34 -7.19 -5.58 2.74
CA ASN A 34 -8.04 -4.98 3.77
C ASN A 34 -9.41 -4.50 3.25
N LEU A 35 -9.54 -4.25 1.95
CA LEU A 35 -10.82 -3.85 1.36
C LEU A 35 -11.78 -5.02 1.14
N ILE A 36 -11.28 -6.24 1.04
CA ILE A 36 -12.11 -7.44 0.84
C ILE A 36 -13.14 -7.61 1.98
N PRO A 37 -12.74 -7.68 3.27
CA PRO A 37 -13.70 -7.79 4.37
C PRO A 37 -14.56 -6.53 4.51
N LEU A 38 -14.02 -5.36 4.20
CA LEU A 38 -14.77 -4.11 4.24
C LEU A 38 -15.91 -4.10 3.21
N LEU A 39 -15.63 -4.42 1.95
CA LEU A 39 -16.62 -4.33 0.86
C LEU A 39 -17.65 -5.46 0.95
N LEU A 40 -17.23 -6.66 1.40
CA LEU A 40 -18.11 -7.82 1.52
C LEU A 40 -18.96 -7.82 2.78
N LEU A 41 -18.40 -7.40 3.92
CA LEU A 41 -19.04 -7.50 5.23
C LEU A 41 -19.32 -6.15 5.89
N GLY A 42 -18.81 -5.05 5.35
CA GLY A 42 -18.88 -3.73 5.98
C GLY A 42 -17.94 -3.56 7.18
N ILE A 43 -17.04 -4.52 7.43
CA ILE A 43 -16.20 -4.54 8.64
C ILE A 43 -14.77 -4.06 8.27
N PRO A 44 -14.34 -2.90 8.76
CA PRO A 44 -12.98 -2.41 8.51
C PRO A 44 -11.94 -3.24 9.29
N SER A 45 -10.91 -3.72 8.59
CA SER A 45 -9.77 -4.44 9.18
C SER A 45 -8.54 -3.56 9.47
N SER A 46 -8.59 -2.29 9.09
CA SER A 46 -7.52 -1.31 9.30
C SER A 46 -8.09 0.09 9.47
N VAL A 47 -7.28 1.01 10.02
CA VAL A 47 -7.67 2.41 10.19
C VAL A 47 -8.00 3.08 8.86
N GLY A 48 -7.21 2.83 7.81
CA GLY A 48 -7.48 3.36 6.47
C GLY A 48 -8.80 2.84 5.89
N ALA A 49 -9.09 1.55 6.08
CA ALA A 49 -10.36 0.96 5.68
C ALA A 49 -11.55 1.56 6.45
N ALA A 50 -11.39 1.87 7.75
CA ALA A 50 -12.43 2.52 8.55
C ALA A 50 -12.75 3.94 8.05
N LEU A 51 -11.72 4.71 7.69
CA LEU A 51 -11.92 6.04 7.09
C LEU A 51 -12.65 5.96 5.75
N ALA A 52 -12.28 5.00 4.91
CA ALA A 52 -12.99 4.74 3.66
C ALA A 52 -14.46 4.34 3.90
N ASN A 53 -14.73 3.49 4.90
CA ASN A 53 -16.09 3.12 5.29
C ASN A 53 -16.93 4.34 5.64
N SER A 54 -16.39 5.25 6.46
CA SER A 54 -17.07 6.50 6.80
C SER A 54 -17.39 7.34 5.57
N ALA A 55 -16.49 7.41 4.59
CA ALA A 55 -16.75 8.13 3.34
C ALA A 55 -17.86 7.48 2.50
N PHE A 56 -17.94 6.15 2.47
CA PHE A 56 -19.04 5.43 1.82
C PHE A 56 -20.38 5.66 2.54
N MET A 57 -20.38 5.63 3.88
CA MET A 57 -21.56 5.94 4.69
C MET A 57 -22.08 7.36 4.44
N ILE A 58 -21.19 8.37 4.36
CA ILE A 58 -21.57 9.76 4.04
C ILE A 58 -22.23 9.85 2.66
N ARG A 59 -21.81 9.01 1.70
CA ARG A 59 -22.40 8.93 0.36
C ARG A 59 -23.63 8.02 0.28
N GLY A 60 -24.10 7.48 1.40
CA GLY A 60 -25.25 6.58 1.45
C GLY A 60 -25.01 5.22 0.78
N VAL A 61 -23.75 4.82 0.60
CA VAL A 61 -23.39 3.52 0.02
C VAL A 61 -23.32 2.49 1.14
N GLN A 62 -24.18 1.48 1.06
CA GLN A 62 -24.23 0.39 2.03
C GLN A 62 -23.31 -0.74 1.58
N LEU A 63 -22.25 -1.00 2.35
CA LEU A 63 -21.30 -2.07 2.07
C LEU A 63 -21.89 -3.43 2.44
N GLY A 64 -21.57 -4.47 1.68
CA GLY A 64 -22.13 -5.80 1.87
C GLY A 64 -22.10 -6.63 0.59
N PRO A 65 -22.56 -7.89 0.62
CA PRO A 65 -22.52 -8.78 -0.54
C PRO A 65 -23.34 -8.25 -1.72
N LEU A 66 -24.43 -7.53 -1.41
CA LEU A 66 -25.33 -6.91 -2.39
C LEU A 66 -24.69 -5.73 -3.14
N LEU A 67 -23.64 -5.11 -2.59
CA LEU A 67 -22.93 -3.99 -3.21
C LEU A 67 -22.37 -4.36 -4.60
N PHE A 68 -21.93 -5.60 -4.77
CA PHE A 68 -21.42 -6.11 -6.04
C PHE A 68 -22.51 -6.28 -7.10
N SER A 69 -23.75 -6.54 -6.67
CA SER A 69 -24.92 -6.66 -7.55
C SER A 69 -25.51 -5.30 -7.88
N ASP A 70 -25.74 -4.46 -6.88
CA ASP A 70 -26.43 -3.17 -7.04
C ASP A 70 -25.51 -2.05 -7.54
N GLN A 71 -24.23 -2.08 -7.17
CA GLN A 71 -23.27 -1.02 -7.45
C GLN A 71 -21.99 -1.54 -8.13
N GLY A 72 -22.13 -2.48 -9.07
CA GLY A 72 -20.99 -3.03 -9.81
C GLY A 72 -20.09 -1.96 -10.45
N ARG A 73 -20.66 -0.88 -11.00
CA ARG A 73 -19.86 0.24 -11.57
C ARG A 73 -18.94 0.89 -10.53
N LEU A 74 -19.40 1.07 -9.28
CA LEU A 74 -18.60 1.64 -8.21
C LEU A 74 -17.46 0.69 -7.84
N ILE A 75 -17.75 -0.60 -7.72
CA ILE A 75 -16.78 -1.64 -7.37
C ILE A 75 -15.70 -1.78 -8.43
N TYR A 76 -16.08 -1.96 -9.70
CA TYR A 76 -15.11 -2.07 -10.79
C TYR A 76 -14.33 -0.78 -10.99
N GLY A 77 -14.96 0.38 -10.78
CA GLY A 77 -14.30 1.68 -10.78
C GLY A 77 -13.28 1.81 -9.64
N LEU A 78 -13.60 1.33 -8.44
CA LEU A 78 -12.70 1.31 -7.29
C LEU A 78 -11.48 0.43 -7.55
N PHE A 79 -11.68 -0.82 -7.98
CA PHE A 79 -10.58 -1.73 -8.31
C PHE A 79 -9.74 -1.21 -9.48
N GLY A 80 -10.38 -0.65 -10.52
CA GLY A 80 -9.69 -0.01 -11.63
C GLY A 80 -8.83 1.19 -11.18
N ALA A 81 -9.39 2.06 -10.34
CA ALA A 81 -8.67 3.19 -9.75
C ALA A 81 -7.52 2.73 -8.86
N MET A 82 -7.67 1.64 -8.10
CA MET A 82 -6.58 1.07 -7.30
C MET A 82 -5.42 0.57 -8.15
N VAL A 83 -5.72 -0.16 -9.24
CA VAL A 83 -4.68 -0.62 -10.17
C VAL A 83 -3.96 0.58 -10.78
N MET A 84 -4.74 1.57 -11.26
CA MET A 84 -4.18 2.80 -11.83
C MET A 84 -3.35 3.60 -10.82
N THR A 85 -3.79 3.68 -9.56
CA THR A 85 -3.07 4.36 -8.48
C THR A 85 -1.76 3.66 -8.18
N ASN A 86 -1.71 2.31 -8.17
CA ASN A 86 -0.46 1.58 -7.99
C ASN A 86 0.54 1.84 -9.13
N VAL A 87 0.04 1.91 -10.38
CA VAL A 87 0.89 2.26 -11.53
C VAL A 87 1.42 3.68 -11.41
N ILE A 88 0.57 4.64 -11.04
CA ILE A 88 0.99 6.03 -10.82
C ILE A 88 1.99 6.11 -9.66
N ASN A 89 1.76 5.39 -8.57
CA ASN A 89 2.66 5.32 -7.43
C ASN A 89 4.04 4.76 -7.82
N LEU A 90 4.07 3.75 -8.69
CA LEU A 90 5.33 3.23 -9.25
C LEU A 90 6.08 4.30 -10.04
N LEU A 91 5.39 5.05 -10.91
CA LEU A 91 5.99 6.11 -11.71
C LEU A 91 6.53 7.25 -10.83
N ILE A 92 5.73 7.72 -9.87
CA ILE A 92 6.13 8.76 -8.92
C ILE A 92 7.30 8.27 -8.08
N GLY A 93 7.24 7.04 -7.57
CA GLY A 93 8.31 6.43 -6.80
C GLY A 93 9.62 6.35 -7.59
N GLN A 94 9.56 5.97 -8.87
CA GLN A 94 10.75 5.87 -9.72
C GLN A 94 11.39 7.22 -10.02
N ILE A 95 10.59 8.26 -10.25
CA ILE A 95 11.09 9.65 -10.43
C ILE A 95 11.62 10.20 -9.11
N GLY A 96 10.84 10.03 -8.05
CA GLY A 96 11.14 10.49 -6.69
C GLY A 96 12.42 9.86 -6.15
N LEU A 97 12.69 8.58 -6.42
CA LEU A 97 13.90 7.89 -5.96
C LEU A 97 15.18 8.64 -6.35
N ARG A 98 15.22 9.25 -7.54
CA ARG A 98 16.37 10.07 -7.98
C ARG A 98 16.55 11.33 -7.14
N VAL A 99 15.45 11.92 -6.67
CA VAL A 99 15.45 13.09 -5.78
C VAL A 99 15.81 12.67 -4.36
N TRP A 100 15.20 11.61 -3.84
CA TRP A 100 15.44 11.08 -2.50
C TRP A 100 16.88 10.61 -2.30
N ILE A 101 17.51 10.01 -3.32
CA ILE A 101 18.94 9.66 -3.26
C ILE A 101 19.80 10.91 -3.06
N LYS A 102 19.50 12.04 -3.73
CA LYS A 102 20.23 13.30 -3.51
C LYS A 102 20.03 13.88 -2.11
N VAL A 103 18.84 13.73 -1.53
CA VAL A 103 18.52 14.20 -0.17
C VAL A 103 19.21 13.35 0.89
N VAL A 104 19.21 12.02 0.74
CA VAL A 104 19.86 11.09 1.68
C VAL A 104 21.39 11.13 1.57
N SER A 105 21.93 11.49 0.40
CA SER A 105 23.38 11.70 0.21
C SER A 105 23.87 13.05 0.75
N ALA A 106 22.97 13.89 1.28
CA ALA A 106 23.34 15.13 1.95
C ALA A 106 24.00 14.82 3.32
N PRO A 107 24.91 15.69 3.82
CA PRO A 107 25.69 15.38 5.02
C PRO A 107 24.81 15.03 6.22
N GLU A 108 25.18 13.98 6.95
CA GLU A 108 24.44 13.44 8.11
C GLU A 108 24.10 14.52 9.15
N SER A 109 24.93 15.56 9.28
CA SER A 109 24.70 16.69 10.18
C SER A 109 23.43 17.49 9.86
N MET A 110 22.97 17.54 8.59
CA MET A 110 21.69 18.17 8.22
C MET A 110 20.50 17.21 8.39
N ILE A 111 20.68 15.91 8.14
CA ILE A 111 19.60 14.91 8.24
C ILE A 111 19.21 14.69 9.70
N TYR A 112 20.18 14.55 10.60
CA TYR A 112 19.89 14.44 12.05
C TYR A 112 19.31 15.73 12.62
N ALA A 113 19.83 16.91 12.25
CA ALA A 113 19.33 18.19 12.75
C ALA A 113 17.87 18.46 12.34
N SER A 114 17.45 18.02 11.16
CA SER A 114 16.07 18.16 10.69
C SER A 114 15.13 17.09 11.26
N ALA A 115 15.61 15.85 11.48
CA ALA A 115 14.83 14.80 12.11
C ALA A 115 14.59 15.01 13.62
N LEU A 116 15.47 15.73 14.32
CA LEU A 116 15.33 16.05 15.74
C LEU A 116 14.46 17.29 16.00
N LEU A 117 14.20 18.10 14.96
CA LEU A 117 13.39 19.33 15.01
C LEU A 117 11.91 19.09 14.66
N LEU A 118 11.57 17.91 14.13
CA LEU A 118 10.23 17.46 13.74
C LEU A 118 9.60 16.60 14.84
#